data_AF-A0A382UM36-F1
#
_entry.id   AF-A0A382UM36-F1
#
_cell.length_a   1.000
_cell.length_b   1.000
_cell.length_c   1.000
_cell.angle_alpha   90.00
_cell.angle_beta   90.00
_cell.angle_gamma   90.00
#
_symmetry.space_group_name_H-M   'P 1'
#
loop_
_entity.id
_entity.type
_entity.pdbx_description
1 polymer ?
#
loop_
_entity_poly.entity_id
_entity_poly.type
_entity_poly.pdbx_seq_one_letter_code
_entity_poly.pdbx_strand_id
1 'polypeptide(L)'
;MPILNRYLSASASEWGRDLIVWPEAAITVFKGDGEILLAEIQRDAEKAGTTLVTGIPDRSENGGFQNTVLALGNGSGQYIKRRLVPFGEYVPLESLLRGLIQFFDLPMSRNTSGPWQQSPLLAGNLLLSISICYEVVYPELVRQSTYGADLLVTVSNDTWFGSSIGPWQHLQMARMRALENGRAMVRATNNGITALIDHRGRLQAKLPQFEPGVLRGDVEIRTGSTLFSQLGCLPSFGLSFLLILAGVFLPQRLARIHGDAGN
;
A
#
# COMPACT_ATOMS: atom_id res chain seq x y z
N MET A 1 -21.27 7.87 13.75
CA MET A 1 -20.06 8.66 13.42
C MET A 1 -20.17 9.14 11.97
N PRO A 2 -20.00 10.44 11.66
CA PRO A 2 -20.35 10.97 10.34
C PRO A 2 -19.63 10.33 9.16
N ILE A 3 -18.33 10.03 9.29
CA ILE A 3 -17.51 9.40 8.24
C ILE A 3 -17.94 7.93 8.03
N LEU A 4 -18.01 7.15 9.12
CA LEU A 4 -18.47 5.76 9.08
C LEU A 4 -19.87 5.64 8.46
N ASN A 5 -20.81 6.50 8.83
CA ASN A 5 -22.16 6.47 8.29
C ASN A 5 -22.15 6.69 6.77
N ARG A 6 -21.26 7.53 6.24
CA ARG A 6 -21.11 7.69 4.79
C ARG A 6 -20.65 6.40 4.11
N TYR A 7 -19.68 5.69 4.68
CA TYR A 7 -19.22 4.41 4.13
C TYR A 7 -20.29 3.32 4.21
N LEU A 8 -21.01 3.24 5.34
CA LEU A 8 -22.15 2.32 5.49
C LEU A 8 -23.27 2.63 4.48
N SER A 9 -23.68 3.89 4.36
CA SER A 9 -24.70 4.30 3.39
C SER A 9 -24.25 4.05 1.94
N ALA A 10 -23.00 4.34 1.61
CA ALA A 10 -22.45 4.08 0.27
C ALA A 10 -22.35 2.59 -0.07
N SER A 11 -22.16 1.73 0.95
CA SER A 11 -22.04 0.28 0.77
C SER A 11 -23.39 -0.45 0.86
N ALA A 12 -24.46 0.22 1.28
CA ALA A 12 -25.77 -0.40 1.49
C ALA A 12 -26.33 -1.08 0.23
N SER A 13 -26.06 -0.53 -0.96
CA SER A 13 -26.44 -1.11 -2.26
C SER A 13 -25.38 -2.05 -2.86
N GLU A 14 -24.24 -2.22 -2.20
CA GLU A 14 -23.09 -2.96 -2.71
C GLU A 14 -22.87 -4.31 -2.01
N TRP A 15 -23.64 -4.60 -0.97
CA TRP A 15 -23.68 -5.94 -0.38
C TRP A 15 -24.06 -6.98 -1.44
N GLY A 16 -23.39 -8.13 -1.43
CA GLY A 16 -23.52 -9.18 -2.45
C GLY A 16 -22.40 -9.17 -3.51
N ARG A 17 -21.48 -8.20 -3.46
CA ARG A 17 -20.25 -8.20 -4.26
C ARG A 17 -19.20 -9.10 -3.61
N ASP A 18 -18.28 -9.65 -4.42
CA ASP A 18 -17.19 -10.49 -3.91
C ASP A 18 -16.27 -9.72 -2.94
N LEU A 19 -15.93 -8.48 -3.29
CA LEU A 19 -15.02 -7.62 -2.52
C LEU A 19 -15.50 -6.16 -2.51
N ILE A 20 -15.59 -5.59 -1.32
CA ILE A 20 -15.74 -4.15 -1.08
C ILE A 20 -14.46 -3.66 -0.38
N VAL A 21 -13.91 -2.53 -0.82
CA VAL A 21 -12.71 -1.93 -0.21
C VAL A 21 -13.00 -0.51 0.25
N TRP A 22 -12.88 -0.28 1.56
CA TRP A 22 -12.86 1.05 2.16
C TRP A 22 -11.42 1.53 2.34
N PRO A 23 -11.18 2.85 2.24
CA PRO A 23 -9.84 3.42 2.29
C PRO A 23 -9.20 3.37 3.69
N GLU A 24 -7.99 3.90 3.79
CA GLU A 24 -7.23 4.01 5.02
C GLU A 24 -7.98 4.84 6.07
N ALA A 25 -8.02 4.33 7.31
CA ALA A 25 -8.70 4.96 8.44
C ALA A 25 -10.18 5.31 8.16
N ALA A 26 -10.89 4.49 7.37
CA ALA A 26 -12.33 4.66 7.11
C ALA A 26 -13.16 4.49 8.40
N ILE A 27 -12.75 3.56 9.28
CA ILE A 27 -13.27 3.45 10.64
C ILE A 27 -12.36 4.27 11.55
N THR A 28 -12.93 5.24 12.26
CA THR A 28 -12.17 6.23 13.05
C THR A 28 -12.08 5.90 14.54
N VAL A 29 -12.70 4.80 14.99
CA VAL A 29 -12.50 4.24 16.34
C VAL A 29 -11.34 3.27 16.34
N PHE A 30 -10.67 3.12 17.48
CA PHE A 30 -9.71 2.03 17.64
C PHE A 30 -10.42 0.69 17.56
N LYS A 31 -9.76 -0.29 16.97
CA LYS A 31 -10.29 -1.66 16.81
C LYS A 31 -10.87 -2.24 18.10
N GLY A 32 -10.17 -2.12 19.24
CA GLY A 32 -10.66 -2.59 20.54
C GLY A 32 -11.88 -1.83 21.08
N ASP A 33 -12.04 -0.55 20.74
CA ASP A 33 -13.22 0.23 21.13
C ASP A 33 -14.41 0.00 20.17
N GLY A 34 -14.13 -0.56 18.99
CA GLY A 34 -15.07 -0.76 17.89
C GLY A 34 -15.63 -2.17 17.78
N GLU A 35 -15.45 -3.04 18.78
CA GLU A 35 -15.80 -4.47 18.68
C GLU A 35 -17.26 -4.72 18.30
N ILE A 36 -18.21 -4.01 18.92
CA ILE A 36 -19.65 -4.15 18.62
C ILE A 36 -19.92 -3.77 17.16
N LEU A 37 -19.38 -2.64 16.71
CA LEU A 37 -19.52 -2.16 15.34
C LEU A 37 -18.91 -3.14 14.34
N LEU A 38 -17.71 -3.64 14.62
CA LEU A 38 -17.02 -4.60 13.76
C LEU A 38 -17.80 -5.91 13.68
N ALA A 39 -18.40 -6.37 14.78
CA ALA A 39 -19.23 -7.57 14.80
C ALA A 39 -20.53 -7.40 13.99
N GLU A 40 -21.12 -6.21 13.97
CA GLU A 40 -22.27 -5.90 13.13
C GLU A 40 -21.88 -5.92 11.64
N ILE A 41 -20.82 -5.20 11.27
CA ILE A 41 -20.30 -5.16 9.89
C ILE A 41 -19.90 -6.57 9.42
N GLN A 42 -19.22 -7.34 10.27
CA GLN A 42 -18.85 -8.73 10.01
C GLN A 42 -20.08 -9.56 9.64
N ARG A 43 -21.13 -9.51 10.47
CA ARG A 43 -22.35 -10.29 10.28
C ARG A 43 -23.09 -9.89 9.01
N ASP A 44 -23.17 -8.60 8.71
CA ASP A 44 -23.85 -8.12 7.51
C ASP A 44 -23.11 -8.50 6.23
N ALA A 45 -21.77 -8.40 6.25
CA ALA A 45 -20.92 -8.82 5.14
C ALA A 45 -20.98 -10.36 4.92
N GLU A 46 -20.95 -11.16 6.00
CA GLU A 46 -21.12 -12.62 5.94
C GLU A 46 -22.47 -13.02 5.33
N LYS A 47 -23.57 -12.42 5.82
CA LYS A 47 -24.92 -12.70 5.31
C LYS A 47 -25.07 -12.39 3.82
N ALA A 48 -24.38 -11.35 3.36
CA ALA A 48 -24.37 -10.95 1.96
C ALA A 48 -23.41 -11.77 1.09
N GLY A 49 -22.55 -12.60 1.70
CA GLY A 49 -21.50 -13.32 0.98
C GLY A 49 -20.35 -12.42 0.49
N THR A 50 -20.17 -11.25 1.11
CA THR A 50 -19.18 -10.24 0.72
C THR A 50 -17.96 -10.27 1.62
N THR A 51 -16.77 -10.05 1.05
CA THR A 51 -15.59 -9.63 1.83
C THR A 51 -15.51 -8.12 1.87
N LEU A 52 -15.41 -7.54 3.07
CA LEU A 52 -15.09 -6.13 3.26
C LEU A 52 -13.63 -5.98 3.70
N VAL A 53 -12.83 -5.23 2.96
CA VAL A 53 -11.49 -4.79 3.37
C VAL A 53 -11.55 -3.34 3.81
N THR A 54 -11.13 -3.02 5.03
CA THR A 54 -11.24 -1.65 5.57
C THR A 54 -10.05 -1.26 6.43
N GLY A 55 -9.65 0.01 6.35
CA GLY A 55 -8.68 0.61 7.26
C GLY A 55 -9.29 1.00 8.60
N ILE A 56 -8.58 0.71 9.70
CA ILE A 56 -8.95 1.03 11.08
C ILE A 56 -7.67 1.23 11.92
N PRO A 57 -7.63 2.22 12.84
CA PRO A 57 -6.52 2.32 13.79
C PRO A 57 -6.59 1.22 14.84
N ASP A 58 -5.44 0.74 15.30
CA ASP A 58 -5.30 -0.25 16.36
C ASP A 58 -4.25 0.21 17.39
N ARG A 59 -4.13 -0.53 18.49
CA ARG A 59 -3.09 -0.34 19.51
C ARG A 59 -2.24 -1.60 19.61
N SER A 60 -0.92 -1.42 19.55
CA SER A 60 0.03 -2.49 19.87
C SER A 60 -0.07 -2.85 21.36
N GLU A 61 0.44 -4.03 21.75
CA GLU A 61 0.52 -4.48 23.15
C GLU A 61 1.20 -3.45 24.08
N ASN A 62 2.19 -2.71 23.56
CA ASN A 62 2.93 -1.69 24.30
C ASN A 62 2.23 -0.31 24.31
N GLY A 63 0.98 -0.21 23.85
CA GLY A 63 0.19 1.02 23.81
C GLY A 63 0.52 1.99 22.67
N GLY A 64 1.45 1.62 21.77
CA GLY A 64 1.71 2.35 20.52
C GLY A 64 0.56 2.26 19.52
N PHE A 65 0.44 3.25 18.65
CA PHE A 65 -0.63 3.32 17.65
C PHE A 65 -0.25 2.55 16.38
N GLN A 66 -1.20 1.82 15.81
CA GLN A 66 -0.99 1.03 14.60
C GLN A 66 -2.01 1.40 13.54
N ASN A 67 -1.57 1.44 12.29
CA ASN A 67 -2.42 1.64 11.13
C ASN A 67 -2.71 0.27 10.51
N THR A 68 -3.95 -0.17 10.62
CA THR A 68 -4.34 -1.55 10.35
C THR A 68 -5.39 -1.62 9.25
N VAL A 69 -5.33 -2.69 8.46
CA VAL A 69 -6.36 -3.09 7.51
C VAL A 69 -6.90 -4.44 7.93
N LEU A 70 -8.22 -4.57 7.99
CA LEU A 70 -8.92 -5.81 8.31
C LEU A 70 -9.66 -6.33 7.08
N ALA A 71 -9.76 -7.65 6.96
CA ALA A 71 -10.78 -8.30 6.13
C ALA A 71 -11.89 -8.84 7.05
N LEU A 72 -13.13 -8.51 6.69
CA LEU A 72 -14.36 -8.89 7.39
C LEU A 72 -15.30 -9.62 6.42
N GLY A 73 -16.36 -10.23 6.95
CA GLY A 73 -17.34 -10.97 6.15
C GLY A 73 -16.81 -12.35 5.76
N ASN A 74 -16.90 -12.66 4.45
CA ASN A 74 -16.28 -13.86 3.86
C ASN A 74 -14.73 -13.80 3.79
N GLY A 75 -14.13 -12.70 4.25
CA GLY A 75 -12.69 -12.56 4.35
C GLY A 75 -12.18 -12.73 5.77
N SER A 76 -10.86 -12.80 5.92
CA SER A 76 -10.23 -12.85 7.24
C SER A 76 -8.79 -12.36 7.22
N GLY A 77 -8.28 -12.07 8.40
CA GLY A 77 -6.91 -11.62 8.61
C GLY A 77 -6.80 -10.11 8.78
N GLN A 78 -5.58 -9.69 9.08
CA GLN A 78 -5.23 -8.29 9.31
C GLN A 78 -3.85 -7.98 8.77
N TYR A 79 -3.64 -6.74 8.41
CA TYR A 79 -2.36 -6.20 7.97
C TYR A 79 -2.06 -4.92 8.74
N ILE A 80 -0.89 -4.84 9.34
CA ILE A 80 -0.41 -3.67 10.06
C ILE A 80 0.69 -3.01 9.22
N LYS A 81 0.57 -1.70 9.00
CA LYS A 81 1.51 -0.90 8.19
C LYS A 81 2.95 -1.09 8.64
N ARG A 82 3.84 -1.45 7.72
CA ARG A 82 5.26 -1.76 7.98
C ARG A 82 6.13 -0.53 7.81
N ARG A 83 6.00 0.16 6.67
CA ARG A 83 6.76 1.39 6.39
C ARG A 83 5.94 2.62 6.77
N LEU A 84 6.38 3.25 7.86
CA LEU A 84 5.83 4.52 8.30
C LEU A 84 6.42 5.67 7.48
N VAL A 85 5.64 6.74 7.29
CA VAL A 85 6.06 7.96 6.61
C VAL A 85 6.93 8.80 7.55
N PRO A 86 8.20 9.11 7.19
CA PRO A 86 9.03 10.02 7.97
C PRO A 86 8.37 11.39 8.12
N PHE A 87 8.42 11.95 9.34
CA PHE A 87 7.83 13.24 9.73
C PHE A 87 6.31 13.36 9.63
N GLY A 88 5.62 12.39 9.03
CA GLY A 88 4.16 12.28 9.05
C GLY A 88 3.67 11.31 10.14
N GLU A 89 4.30 10.14 10.23
CA GLU A 89 3.89 9.06 11.15
C GLU A 89 4.93 8.78 12.25
N TYR A 90 6.19 9.21 12.06
CA TYR A 90 7.22 9.13 13.11
C TYR A 90 8.28 10.22 12.90
N VAL A 91 9.09 10.52 13.93
CA VAL A 91 10.19 11.49 13.84
C VAL A 91 11.52 10.71 13.76
N PRO A 92 12.24 10.75 12.62
CA PRO A 92 13.60 10.20 12.53
C PRO A 92 14.52 10.86 13.56
N LEU A 93 15.42 10.08 14.19
CA LEU A 93 16.36 10.61 15.20
C LEU A 93 15.66 11.39 16.34
N GLU A 94 14.51 10.91 16.81
CA GLU A 94 13.72 11.57 17.86
C GLU A 94 14.56 11.97 19.08
N SER A 95 15.53 11.15 19.48
CA SER A 95 16.44 11.43 20.61
C SER A 95 17.33 12.67 20.41
N LEU A 96 17.58 13.09 19.17
CA LEU A 96 18.36 14.27 18.82
C LEU A 96 17.49 15.47 18.44
N LEU A 97 16.29 15.22 17.90
CA LEU A 97 15.43 16.25 17.31
C LEU A 97 14.28 16.73 18.23
N ARG A 98 13.93 15.99 19.28
CA ARG A 98 12.94 16.44 20.28
C ARG A 98 13.39 17.72 20.96
N GLY A 99 12.47 18.66 21.15
CA GLY A 99 12.73 19.95 21.80
C GLY A 99 13.38 21.03 20.91
N LEU A 100 13.66 20.76 19.63
CA LEU A 100 14.16 21.79 18.69
C LEU A 100 13.04 22.70 18.19
N ILE A 101 11.91 22.13 17.75
CA ILE A 101 10.70 22.85 17.33
C ILE A 101 9.45 22.07 17.74
N GLN A 102 8.35 22.77 18.06
CA GLN A 102 7.07 22.18 18.51
C GLN A 102 6.52 21.11 17.55
N PHE A 103 6.87 21.15 16.27
CA PHE A 103 6.50 20.14 15.28
C PHE A 103 7.02 18.73 15.64
N PHE A 104 8.18 18.62 16.29
CA PHE A 104 8.78 17.34 16.69
C PHE A 104 8.22 16.76 18.00
N ASP A 105 7.38 17.51 18.71
CA ASP A 105 6.74 17.10 19.97
C ASP A 105 5.27 16.65 19.78
N LEU A 106 4.78 16.56 18.53
CA LEU A 106 3.42 16.15 18.23
C LEU A 106 3.15 14.67 18.60
N PRO A 107 1.95 14.35 19.12
CA PRO A 107 1.59 13.01 19.63
C PRO A 107 1.51 11.89 18.58
N MET A 108 1.72 12.19 17.29
CA MET A 108 1.89 11.20 16.22
C MET A 108 3.19 10.39 16.34
N SER A 109 4.12 10.78 17.23
CA SER A 109 5.40 10.08 17.48
C SER A 109 5.29 8.66 18.05
N ARG A 110 4.08 8.18 18.39
CA ARG A 110 3.85 6.83 18.95
C ARG A 110 3.36 5.78 17.95
N ASN A 111 3.36 6.07 16.65
CA ASN A 111 3.02 5.02 15.68
C ASN A 111 4.08 3.93 15.68
N THR A 112 3.66 2.67 15.67
CA THR A 112 4.52 1.50 15.64
C THR A 112 4.35 0.76 14.32
N SER A 113 5.47 0.32 13.77
CA SER A 113 5.48 -0.52 12.58
C SER A 113 4.94 -1.91 12.88
N GLY A 114 4.19 -2.46 11.92
CA GLY A 114 3.83 -3.88 11.89
C GLY A 114 5.04 -4.78 11.58
N PRO A 115 4.91 -6.10 11.81
CA PRO A 115 5.94 -7.08 11.49
C PRO A 115 6.34 -7.06 10.01
N TRP A 116 7.60 -7.36 9.70
CA TRP A 116 8.09 -7.44 8.32
C TRP A 116 7.38 -8.53 7.50
N GLN A 117 7.17 -9.69 8.10
CA GLN A 117 6.45 -10.79 7.51
C GLN A 117 5.08 -10.89 8.18
N GLN A 118 4.03 -10.81 7.38
CA GLN A 118 2.64 -10.93 7.82
C GLN A 118 1.92 -11.82 6.84
N SER A 119 0.98 -12.61 7.35
CA SER A 119 0.08 -13.39 6.50
C SER A 119 -0.72 -12.46 5.58
N PRO A 120 -0.97 -12.86 4.33
CA PRO A 120 -1.89 -12.14 3.45
C PRO A 120 -3.31 -12.12 4.03
N LEU A 121 -4.10 -11.13 3.64
CA LEU A 121 -5.53 -11.14 3.92
C LEU A 121 -6.22 -12.11 2.97
N LEU A 122 -7.34 -12.68 3.41
CA LEU A 122 -8.20 -13.51 2.59
C LEU A 122 -9.46 -12.75 2.19
N ALA A 123 -9.86 -12.88 0.93
CA ALA A 123 -11.18 -12.54 0.43
C ALA A 123 -11.80 -13.76 -0.22
N GLY A 124 -12.65 -14.48 0.51
CA GLY A 124 -13.01 -15.84 0.17
C GLY A 124 -11.76 -16.71 0.05
N ASN A 125 -11.51 -17.24 -1.14
CA ASN A 125 -10.33 -18.07 -1.44
C ASN A 125 -9.15 -17.28 -2.03
N LEU A 126 -9.28 -15.96 -2.22
CA LEU A 126 -8.24 -15.12 -2.82
C LEU A 126 -7.30 -14.58 -1.74
N LEU A 127 -6.00 -14.65 -2.02
CA LEU A 127 -4.94 -14.06 -1.20
C LEU A 127 -4.70 -12.61 -1.63
N LEU A 128 -4.83 -11.69 -0.70
CA LEU A 128 -4.66 -10.25 -0.92
C LEU A 128 -3.30 -9.77 -0.43
N SER A 129 -2.56 -9.10 -1.31
CA SER A 129 -1.36 -8.33 -0.97
C SER A 129 -1.77 -6.90 -0.64
N ILE A 130 -1.65 -6.53 0.64
CA ILE A 130 -2.04 -5.22 1.14
C ILE A 130 -0.86 -4.25 1.13
N SER A 131 -1.11 -3.01 0.74
CA SER A 131 -0.18 -1.90 0.93
C SER A 131 -0.92 -0.64 1.37
N ILE A 132 -0.52 -0.07 2.51
CA ILE A 132 -1.18 1.10 3.09
C ILE A 132 -0.44 2.36 2.63
N CYS A 133 -1.15 3.22 1.89
CA CYS A 133 -0.70 4.54 1.50
C CYS A 133 0.68 4.50 0.84
N TYR A 134 1.66 5.18 1.44
CA TYR A 134 3.02 5.32 0.94
C TYR A 134 3.78 4.00 0.76
N GLU A 135 3.33 2.88 1.33
CA GLU A 135 3.96 1.57 1.13
C GLU A 135 4.02 1.14 -0.33
N VAL A 136 3.04 1.57 -1.14
CA VAL A 136 2.95 1.20 -2.56
C VAL A 136 4.11 1.72 -3.40
N VAL A 137 4.83 2.75 -2.92
CA VAL A 137 5.97 3.33 -3.62
C VAL A 137 7.26 2.52 -3.41
N TYR A 138 7.28 1.58 -2.47
CA TYR A 138 8.45 0.73 -2.19
C TYR A 138 8.40 -0.57 -3.00
N PRO A 139 9.18 -0.71 -4.09
CA PRO A 139 9.06 -1.83 -5.01
C PRO A 139 9.24 -3.20 -4.34
N GLU A 140 10.32 -3.34 -3.57
CA GLU A 140 10.66 -4.60 -2.89
C GLU A 140 9.66 -4.96 -1.79
N LEU A 141 9.09 -3.96 -1.11
CA LEU A 141 8.10 -4.19 -0.06
C LEU A 141 6.85 -4.85 -0.66
N VAL A 142 6.32 -4.26 -1.72
CA VAL A 142 5.14 -4.79 -2.42
C VAL A 142 5.45 -6.11 -3.08
N ARG A 143 6.64 -6.28 -3.67
CA ARG A 143 7.07 -7.55 -4.26
C ARG A 143 7.01 -8.69 -3.24
N GLN A 144 7.57 -8.48 -2.05
CA GLN A 144 7.62 -9.48 -0.99
C GLN A 144 6.24 -9.87 -0.48
N SER A 145 5.29 -8.93 -0.39
CA SER A 145 3.90 -9.23 0.00
C SER A 145 3.08 -9.86 -1.12
N THR A 146 3.50 -9.73 -2.38
CA THR A 146 2.78 -10.23 -3.54
C THR A 146 3.12 -11.69 -3.88
N TYR A 147 4.19 -12.24 -3.27
CA TYR A 147 4.55 -13.63 -3.49
C TYR A 147 3.43 -14.57 -3.00
N GLY A 148 2.75 -15.22 -3.95
CA GLY A 148 1.59 -16.08 -3.67
C GLY A 148 0.25 -15.34 -3.57
N ALA A 149 0.21 -14.01 -3.73
CA ALA A 149 -1.04 -13.26 -3.73
C ALA A 149 -1.73 -13.28 -5.11
N ASP A 150 -3.05 -13.21 -5.09
CA ASP A 150 -3.93 -13.22 -6.26
C ASP A 150 -4.31 -11.80 -6.71
N LEU A 151 -4.39 -10.86 -5.76
CA LEU A 151 -4.81 -9.49 -5.99
C LEU A 151 -4.01 -8.50 -5.14
N LEU A 152 -3.65 -7.36 -5.72
CA LEU A 152 -3.09 -6.22 -4.97
C LEU A 152 -4.23 -5.33 -4.48
N VAL A 153 -4.20 -4.96 -3.20
CA VAL A 153 -5.13 -3.97 -2.65
C VAL A 153 -4.32 -2.89 -1.96
N THR A 154 -4.57 -1.64 -2.36
CA THR A 154 -3.99 -0.48 -1.69
C THR A 154 -5.08 0.42 -1.16
N VAL A 155 -4.98 0.72 0.15
CA VAL A 155 -5.85 1.68 0.82
C VAL A 155 -5.03 2.90 1.18
N SER A 156 -5.56 4.09 0.99
CA SER A 156 -4.79 5.32 1.23
C SER A 156 -5.67 6.51 1.61
N ASN A 157 -5.08 7.45 2.32
CA ASN A 157 -5.62 8.78 2.55
C ASN A 157 -4.68 9.84 1.94
N ASP A 158 -4.93 10.23 0.69
CA ASP A 158 -4.13 11.20 -0.05
C ASP A 158 -4.44 12.68 0.32
N THR A 159 -5.25 12.93 1.35
CA THR A 159 -5.66 14.29 1.75
C THR A 159 -4.46 15.21 2.00
N TRP A 160 -3.35 14.66 2.48
CA TRP A 160 -2.11 15.37 2.78
C TRP A 160 -1.50 16.07 1.56
N PHE A 161 -1.72 15.56 0.35
CA PHE A 161 -1.22 16.19 -0.87
C PHE A 161 -2.17 17.26 -1.42
N GLY A 162 -3.42 17.32 -0.94
CA GLY A 162 -4.44 18.23 -1.44
C GLY A 162 -4.63 18.13 -2.97
N SER A 163 -4.99 19.25 -3.60
CA SER A 163 -5.23 19.35 -5.05
C SER A 163 -3.95 19.42 -5.90
N SER A 164 -2.80 19.05 -5.34
CA SER A 164 -1.52 19.07 -6.04
C SER A 164 -1.34 17.88 -7.01
N ILE A 165 -0.15 17.78 -7.60
CA ILE A 165 0.23 16.65 -8.45
C ILE A 165 0.58 15.37 -7.65
N GLY A 166 0.68 15.46 -6.32
CA GLY A 166 1.10 14.35 -5.44
C GLY A 166 0.27 13.07 -5.62
N PRO A 167 -1.08 13.11 -5.58
CA PRO A 167 -1.91 11.92 -5.74
C PRO A 167 -1.76 11.28 -7.13
N TRP A 168 -1.48 12.08 -8.16
CA TRP A 168 -1.25 11.58 -9.52
C TRP A 168 0.09 10.84 -9.64
N GLN A 169 1.15 11.37 -9.03
CA GLN A 169 2.45 10.69 -8.96
C GLN A 169 2.34 9.40 -8.14
N HIS A 170 1.61 9.45 -7.01
CA HIS A 170 1.35 8.28 -6.18
C HIS A 170 0.58 7.19 -6.96
N LEU A 171 -0.45 7.56 -7.71
CA LEU A 171 -1.17 6.64 -8.60
C LEU A 171 -0.24 6.05 -9.67
N GLN A 172 0.63 6.84 -10.27
CA GLN A 172 1.58 6.35 -11.27
C GLN A 172 2.49 5.25 -10.71
N MET A 173 2.99 5.42 -9.48
CA MET A 173 3.80 4.40 -8.82
C MET A 173 2.98 3.15 -8.45
N ALA A 174 1.72 3.33 -8.04
CA ALA A 174 0.81 2.21 -7.79
C ALA A 174 0.55 1.38 -9.06
N ARG A 175 0.39 2.05 -10.22
CA ARG A 175 0.26 1.38 -11.52
C ARG A 175 1.49 0.54 -11.87
N MET A 176 2.69 1.02 -11.53
CA MET A 176 3.92 0.25 -11.74
C MET A 176 3.90 -1.05 -10.93
N ARG A 177 3.46 -1.03 -9.66
CA ARG A 177 3.37 -2.25 -8.84
C ARG A 177 2.52 -3.34 -9.48
N ALA A 178 1.39 -2.96 -10.09
CA ALA A 178 0.51 -3.88 -10.81
C ALA A 178 1.22 -4.51 -12.02
N LEU A 179 1.89 -3.67 -12.83
CA LEU A 179 2.68 -4.11 -13.99
C LEU A 179 3.84 -5.04 -13.60
N GLU A 180 4.64 -4.64 -12.61
CA GLU A 180 5.81 -5.38 -12.16
C GLU A 180 5.46 -6.75 -11.60
N ASN A 181 4.34 -6.87 -10.89
CA ASN A 181 3.93 -8.15 -10.31
C ASN A 181 2.96 -8.95 -11.19
N GLY A 182 2.52 -8.40 -12.32
CA GLY A 182 1.56 -9.07 -13.20
C GLY A 182 0.25 -9.40 -12.48
N ARG A 183 -0.21 -8.48 -11.62
CA ARG A 183 -1.44 -8.60 -10.82
C ARG A 183 -2.30 -7.35 -10.99
N ALA A 184 -3.61 -7.54 -11.04
CA ALA A 184 -4.53 -6.41 -10.94
C ALA A 184 -4.40 -5.73 -9.57
N MET A 185 -4.78 -4.45 -9.51
CA MET A 185 -4.79 -3.68 -8.27
C MET A 185 -6.12 -2.96 -8.09
N VAL A 186 -6.69 -3.10 -6.89
CA VAL A 186 -7.79 -2.27 -6.38
C VAL A 186 -7.20 -1.19 -5.49
N ARG A 187 -7.32 0.07 -5.90
CA ARG A 187 -6.89 1.23 -5.11
C ARG A 187 -8.09 1.98 -4.57
N ALA A 188 -8.25 2.00 -3.24
CA ALA A 188 -9.28 2.75 -2.55
C ALA A 188 -8.66 3.93 -1.79
N THR A 189 -9.14 5.15 -2.07
CA THR A 189 -8.67 6.36 -1.39
C THR A 189 -9.81 7.18 -0.81
N ASN A 190 -9.54 7.94 0.25
CA ASN A 190 -10.56 8.79 0.89
C ASN A 190 -11.01 9.95 -0.02
N ASN A 191 -10.06 10.69 -0.58
CA ASN A 191 -10.31 11.83 -1.49
C ASN A 191 -9.33 11.93 -2.67
N GLY A 192 -8.36 11.00 -2.73
CA GLY A 192 -7.41 10.89 -3.81
C GLY A 192 -8.03 10.20 -5.02
N ILE A 193 -7.18 9.58 -5.83
CA ILE A 193 -7.65 8.84 -7.01
C ILE A 193 -7.89 7.39 -6.64
N THR A 194 -9.16 7.05 -6.49
CA THR A 194 -9.66 5.67 -6.40
C THR A 194 -9.72 5.07 -7.81
N ALA A 195 -9.14 3.87 -8.01
CA ALA A 195 -8.96 3.29 -9.33
C ALA A 195 -8.90 1.76 -9.33
N LEU A 196 -9.29 1.18 -10.47
CA LEU A 196 -9.03 -0.21 -10.84
C LEU A 196 -7.90 -0.24 -11.87
N ILE A 197 -6.89 -1.08 -11.62
CA ILE A 197 -5.67 -1.14 -12.43
C ILE A 197 -5.47 -2.60 -12.89
N ASP A 198 -5.27 -2.80 -14.19
CA ASP A 198 -5.02 -4.14 -14.73
C ASP A 198 -3.58 -4.62 -14.46
N HIS A 199 -3.32 -5.89 -14.76
CA HIS A 199 -2.00 -6.53 -14.61
C HIS A 199 -0.89 -5.91 -15.47
N ARG A 200 -1.22 -5.00 -16.41
CA ARG A 200 -0.26 -4.27 -17.25
C ARG A 200 -0.10 -2.82 -16.77
N GLY A 201 -0.64 -2.48 -15.61
CA GLY A 201 -0.59 -1.14 -15.05
C GLY A 201 -1.49 -0.13 -15.79
N ARG A 202 -2.51 -0.57 -16.55
CA ARG A 202 -3.47 0.33 -17.21
C ARG A 202 -4.65 0.61 -16.30
N LEU A 203 -5.15 1.84 -16.33
CA LEU A 203 -6.34 2.22 -15.58
C LEU A 203 -7.57 1.68 -16.31
N GLN A 204 -8.29 0.76 -15.68
CA GLN A 204 -9.56 0.23 -16.20
C GLN A 204 -10.71 1.21 -15.88
N ALA A 205 -10.72 1.74 -14.66
CA ALA A 205 -11.69 2.71 -14.20
C ALA A 205 -11.09 3.59 -13.09
N LYS A 206 -11.61 4.80 -12.92
CA LYS A 206 -11.21 5.70 -11.83
C LYS A 206 -12.35 6.64 -11.44
N LEU A 207 -12.32 7.11 -10.19
CA LEU A 207 -13.13 8.24 -9.74
C LEU A 207 -12.33 9.55 -9.79
N PRO A 208 -13.00 10.70 -9.96
CA PRO A 208 -12.39 12.01 -9.73
C PRO A 208 -12.01 12.20 -8.26
N GLN A 209 -11.07 13.11 -8.01
CA GLN A 209 -10.65 13.48 -6.65
C GLN A 209 -11.71 14.36 -5.99
N PHE A 210 -11.72 14.37 -4.66
CA PHE A 210 -12.60 15.24 -3.83
C PHE A 210 -14.10 15.06 -4.02
N GLU A 211 -14.53 14.03 -4.74
CA GLU A 211 -15.94 13.71 -4.94
C GLU A 211 -16.29 12.40 -4.21
N PRO A 212 -17.42 12.36 -3.47
CA PRO A 212 -17.91 11.11 -2.92
C PRO A 212 -18.39 10.20 -4.05
N GLY A 213 -17.94 8.95 -4.06
CA GLY A 213 -18.35 7.98 -5.08
C GLY A 213 -17.99 6.55 -4.74
N VAL A 214 -18.64 5.62 -5.43
CA VAL A 214 -18.36 4.18 -5.38
C VAL A 214 -17.92 3.73 -6.76
N LEU A 215 -16.68 3.25 -6.85
CA LEU A 215 -16.14 2.70 -8.09
C LEU A 215 -16.52 1.21 -8.17
N ARG A 216 -17.15 0.82 -9.27
CA ARG A 216 -17.55 -0.57 -9.54
C ARG A 216 -16.85 -1.06 -10.79
N GLY A 217 -16.47 -2.33 -10.79
CA GLY A 217 -15.89 -3.00 -11.96
C GLY A 217 -15.24 -4.31 -11.59
N ASP A 218 -14.90 -5.08 -12.61
CA ASP A 218 -14.29 -6.39 -12.48
C ASP A 218 -12.77 -6.31 -12.69
N VAL A 219 -12.04 -7.11 -11.92
CA VAL A 219 -10.59 -7.27 -12.04
C VAL A 219 -10.25 -8.71 -12.36
N GLU A 220 -9.28 -8.90 -13.25
CA GLU A 220 -8.83 -10.22 -13.66
C GLU A 220 -7.83 -10.79 -12.64
N ILE A 221 -8.17 -11.92 -12.02
CA ILE A 221 -7.24 -12.67 -11.17
C ILE A 221 -6.29 -13.48 -12.04
N ARG A 222 -4.99 -13.41 -11.72
CA ARG A 222 -3.94 -14.06 -12.51
C ARG A 222 -3.01 -14.87 -11.64
N THR A 223 -2.57 -16.01 -12.16
CA THR A 223 -1.57 -16.87 -11.55
C THR A 223 -0.20 -16.70 -12.24
N GLY A 224 0.83 -17.37 -11.71
CA GLY A 224 2.20 -17.28 -12.22
C GLY A 224 2.98 -16.09 -11.65
N SER A 225 4.23 -15.95 -12.03
CA SER A 225 5.14 -14.93 -11.50
C SER A 225 5.91 -14.24 -12.63
N THR A 226 6.10 -12.93 -12.52
CA THR A 226 6.96 -12.18 -13.43
C THR A 226 8.44 -12.35 -13.05
N LEU A 227 9.35 -11.99 -13.95
CA LEU A 227 10.78 -11.92 -13.63
C LEU A 227 11.06 -10.99 -12.45
N PHE A 228 10.35 -9.86 -12.39
CA PHE A 228 10.49 -8.93 -11.27
C PHE A 228 9.98 -9.56 -9.97
N SER A 229 8.84 -10.26 -9.94
CA SER A 229 8.37 -10.90 -8.71
C SER A 229 9.37 -11.93 -8.16
N GLN A 230 10.07 -12.65 -9.04
CA GLN A 230 11.06 -13.65 -8.67
C GLN A 230 12.40 -13.02 -8.22
N LEU A 231 12.95 -12.10 -9.01
CA LEU A 231 14.32 -11.61 -8.84
C LEU A 231 14.40 -10.25 -8.14
N GLY A 232 13.29 -9.51 -8.07
CA GLY A 232 13.24 -8.14 -7.60
C GLY A 232 14.21 -7.23 -8.35
N CYS A 233 14.83 -6.32 -7.61
CA CYS A 233 15.83 -5.38 -8.13
C CYS A 233 17.21 -6.01 -8.38
N LEU A 234 17.42 -7.31 -8.12
CA LEU A 234 18.74 -7.95 -8.26
C LEU A 234 19.35 -7.78 -9.67
N PRO A 235 18.62 -7.95 -10.79
CA PRO A 235 19.19 -7.75 -12.12
C PRO A 235 19.67 -6.32 -12.35
N SER A 236 18.92 -5.32 -11.85
CA SER A 236 19.27 -3.90 -11.95
C SER A 236 20.53 -3.60 -11.14
N PHE A 237 20.66 -4.16 -9.93
CA PHE A 237 21.86 -4.00 -9.12
C PHE A 237 23.08 -4.69 -9.74
N GLY A 238 22.91 -5.89 -10.30
CA GLY A 238 23.95 -6.59 -11.02
C GLY A 238 24.46 -5.80 -12.22
N LEU A 239 23.56 -5.25 -13.04
CA LEU A 239 23.93 -4.41 -14.17
C LEU A 239 24.64 -3.12 -13.72
N SER A 240 24.11 -2.46 -12.69
CA SER A 240 24.72 -1.24 -12.13
C SER A 240 26.13 -1.50 -11.64
N PHE A 241 26.34 -2.62 -10.95
CA PHE A 241 27.66 -3.04 -10.48
C PHE A 241 28.64 -3.29 -11.63
N LEU A 242 28.21 -4.01 -12.67
CA LEU A 242 29.04 -4.27 -13.86
C LEU A 242 29.42 -2.98 -14.60
N LEU A 243 28.49 -2.02 -14.71
CA LEU A 243 28.76 -0.72 -15.32
C LEU A 243 29.77 0.10 -14.51
N ILE A 244 29.68 0.07 -13.17
CA ILE A 244 30.66 0.72 -12.30
C ILE A 244 32.04 0.07 -12.46
N LEU A 245 32.13 -1.26 -12.47
CA LEU A 245 33.41 -1.96 -12.68
C LEU A 245 34.01 -1.60 -14.05
N ALA A 246 33.20 -1.64 -15.12
CA ALA A 246 33.65 -1.25 -16.45
C ALA A 246 34.18 0.20 -16.46
N GLY A 247 33.47 1.14 -15.82
CA GLY A 247 33.87 2.55 -15.72
C GLY A 247 35.17 2.77 -14.94
N VAL A 248 35.47 1.94 -13.94
CA VAL A 248 36.72 2.03 -13.17
C VAL A 248 37.91 1.43 -13.93
N PHE A 249 37.70 0.33 -14.67
CA PHE A 249 38.79 -0.42 -15.32
C PHE A 249 39.05 -0.04 -16.79
N LEU A 250 38.10 0.54 -17.52
CA LEU A 250 38.31 1.03 -18.91
C LEU A 250 39.30 2.22 -19.02
N PRO A 251 39.23 3.28 -18.19
CA PRO A 251 40.13 4.43 -18.32
C PRO A 251 41.60 4.06 -18.09
N GLN A 252 41.86 3.06 -17.25
CA GLN A 252 43.21 2.57 -16.95
C GLN A 252 43.86 1.86 -18.14
N ARG A 253 43.08 1.33 -19.10
CA ARG A 253 43.59 0.72 -20.33
C ARG A 253 43.85 1.75 -21.43
N LEU A 254 43.00 2.77 -21.57
CA LEU A 254 43.17 3.82 -22.58
C LEU A 254 44.36 4.75 -22.27
N ALA A 255 44.63 5.03 -20.99
CA ALA A 255 45.81 5.79 -20.57
C ALA A 255 47.14 5.02 -20.78
N ARG A 256 47.14 3.69 -20.65
CA ARG A 256 48.33 2.86 -20.94
C ARG A 256 48.64 2.79 -22.44
N ILE A 257 47.63 2.74 -23.30
CA ILE A 257 47.82 2.69 -24.76
C ILE A 257 48.39 4.01 -25.31
N HIS A 258 48.09 5.16 -24.70
CA HIS A 258 48.68 6.45 -25.09
C HIS A 258 50.05 6.74 -24.45
N GLY A 259 50.48 5.98 -23.45
CA GLY A 259 51.80 6.11 -22.82
C GLY A 259 52.94 5.41 -23.59
N ASP A 260 52.63 4.35 -24.34
CA ASP A 260 53.62 3.53 -25.05
C ASP A 260 53.87 3.98 -26.51
N ALA A 261 53.17 4.99 -27.01
CA ALA A 261 53.38 5.54 -28.37
C ALA A 261 54.41 6.69 -28.42
N GLY A 262 55.08 6.99 -27.30
CA GLY A 262 56.07 8.05 -27.16
C GLY A 262 57.38 7.54 -26.55
N ASN A 263 58.08 6.63 -27.24
CA ASN A 263 59.51 6.41 -27.06
C ASN A 263 60.12 5.81 -28.34
#